data_AF-A0A2H6N092-F1
#
_entry.id   AF-A0A2H6N092-F1
#
_cell.length_a   1.000
_cell.length_b   1.000
_cell.length_c   1.000
_cell.angle_alpha   90.00
_cell.angle_beta   90.00
_cell.angle_gamma   90.00
#
_symmetry.space_group_name_H-M   'P 1'
#
loop_
_entity.id
_entity.type
_entity.pdbx_description
1 polymer ?
#
loop_
_entity_poly.entity_id
_entity_poly.type
_entity_poly.pdbx_seq_one_letter_code
_entity_poly.pdbx_strand_id
1 'polypeptide(L)'
;SCAQPYHNPLQLTWKDHTFKRNRWTLNPQILKEKEYIQKIREELGVFFKFNKKQDTLLKTLWDTMKAYLRGVLIAYLANKSKEKWKKQNNLIKRIKSLEDRLTKTPGDEQIRNDFARCKHKINILDQEELVKKLQYIKQNHFEYANKPGR
;
A
#
# COMPACT_ATOMS: atom_id res chain seq x y z
N SER A 1 23.22 21.27 -63.91
CA SER A 1 22.06 21.38 -63.01
C SER A 1 21.86 20.05 -62.30
N CYS A 2 22.48 19.87 -61.12
CA CYS A 2 22.39 18.61 -60.38
C CYS A 2 21.27 18.73 -59.33
N ALA A 3 20.28 17.83 -59.43
CA ALA A 3 19.16 17.75 -58.52
C ALA A 3 19.62 17.35 -57.10
N GLN A 4 19.21 18.11 -56.09
CA GLN A 4 19.39 17.69 -54.70
C GLN A 4 18.44 16.51 -54.40
N PRO A 5 18.90 15.44 -53.74
CA PRO A 5 18.04 14.33 -53.38
C PRO A 5 17.02 14.79 -52.32
N TYR A 6 15.76 14.43 -52.53
CA TYR A 6 14.65 14.65 -51.61
C TYR A 6 14.91 13.97 -50.27
N HIS A 7 15.61 14.66 -49.37
CA HIS A 7 15.70 14.26 -47.97
C HIS A 7 14.42 14.73 -47.28
N ASN A 8 13.52 13.78 -46.99
CA ASN A 8 12.36 14.03 -46.15
C ASN A 8 12.70 13.60 -44.71
N PRO A 9 13.08 14.53 -43.81
CA PRO A 9 13.45 14.16 -42.46
C PRO A 9 12.22 13.65 -41.70
N LEU A 10 12.27 12.41 -41.25
CA LEU A 10 11.27 11.87 -40.34
C LEU A 10 11.45 12.52 -38.96
N GLN A 11 10.52 13.39 -38.56
CA GLN A 11 10.49 13.95 -37.22
C GLN A 11 9.77 12.99 -36.26
N LEU A 12 10.54 12.41 -35.35
CA LEU A 12 10.02 11.62 -34.24
C LEU A 12 9.84 12.53 -33.01
N THR A 13 8.61 13.02 -32.79
CA THR A 13 8.27 13.76 -31.57
C THR A 13 7.92 12.78 -30.45
N TRP A 14 8.90 12.47 -29.62
CA TRP A 14 8.66 11.78 -28.35
C TRP A 14 7.92 12.74 -27.42
N LYS A 15 6.60 12.57 -27.28
CA LYS A 15 5.90 13.12 -26.12
C LYS A 15 6.39 12.33 -24.92
N ASP A 16 7.25 12.95 -24.12
CA ASP A 16 7.67 12.40 -22.84
C ASP A 16 6.43 12.29 -21.95
N HIS A 17 5.72 11.17 -22.06
CA HIS A 17 4.85 10.69 -21.02
C HIS A 17 5.77 10.31 -19.88
N THR A 18 6.29 11.33 -19.19
CA THR A 18 6.94 11.19 -17.90
C THR A 18 5.93 10.46 -17.03
N PHE A 19 6.07 9.15 -16.95
CA PHE A 19 5.31 8.34 -16.02
C PHE A 19 5.80 8.82 -14.66
N LYS A 20 5.13 9.84 -14.11
CA LYS A 20 5.54 10.47 -12.87
C LYS A 20 5.56 9.36 -11.86
N ARG A 21 6.77 8.95 -11.45
CA ARG A 21 6.93 7.93 -10.42
C ARG A 21 6.13 8.42 -9.22
N ASN A 22 5.12 7.66 -8.84
CA ASN A 22 4.32 7.98 -7.67
C ASN A 22 5.29 8.16 -6.50
N ARG A 23 5.31 9.36 -5.92
CA ARG A 23 6.09 9.59 -4.72
C ARG A 23 5.53 8.66 -3.66
N TRP A 24 6.43 7.97 -2.95
CA TRP A 24 6.02 7.18 -1.81
C TRP A 24 5.32 8.11 -0.80
N THR A 25 4.07 7.78 -0.47
CA THR A 25 3.29 8.48 0.55
C THR A 25 3.04 7.55 1.73
N LEU A 26 3.21 8.10 2.92
CA LEU A 26 2.88 7.41 4.16
C LEU A 26 1.35 7.29 4.26
N ASN A 27 0.85 6.09 4.54
CA ASN A 27 -0.57 5.91 4.89
C ASN A 27 -0.82 6.51 6.29
N PRO A 28 -1.56 7.63 6.44
CA PRO A 28 -1.72 8.30 7.72
C PRO A 28 -2.52 7.48 8.74
N GLN A 29 -3.31 6.49 8.31
CA GLN A 29 -4.09 5.66 9.23
C GLN A 29 -3.18 4.81 10.13
N ILE A 30 -1.98 4.45 9.67
CA ILE A 30 -1.04 3.64 10.47
C ILE A 30 -0.54 4.39 11.69
N LEU A 31 -0.49 5.72 11.62
CA LEU A 31 -0.07 6.57 12.72
C LEU A 31 -1.10 6.62 13.85
N LYS A 32 -2.31 6.10 13.63
CA LYS A 32 -3.35 5.98 14.67
C LYS A 32 -3.32 4.61 15.37
N GLU A 33 -2.57 3.65 14.83
CA GLU A 33 -2.52 2.29 15.37
C GLU A 33 -1.60 2.22 16.58
N LYS A 34 -2.16 1.87 17.75
CA LYS A 34 -1.41 1.80 19.02
C LYS A 34 -0.20 0.86 18.94
N GLU A 35 -0.36 -0.29 18.29
CA GLU A 35 0.71 -1.28 18.09
C GLU A 35 1.90 -0.70 17.32
N TYR A 36 1.62 0.04 16.25
CA TYR A 36 2.65 0.67 15.44
C TYR A 36 3.36 1.79 16.20
N ILE A 37 2.61 2.63 16.93
CA ILE A 37 3.18 3.69 17.77
C ILE A 37 4.12 3.08 18.82
N GLN A 38 3.69 2.01 19.49
CA GLN A 38 4.49 1.34 20.51
C GLN A 38 5.78 0.77 19.91
N LYS A 39 5.67 0.07 18.77
CA LYS A 39 6.84 -0.44 18.04
C LYS A 39 7.82 0.67 17.66
N ILE A 40 7.34 1.78 17.12
CA ILE A 40 8.22 2.91 16.74
C ILE A 40 8.90 3.52 17.95
N ARG A 41 8.23 3.63 19.11
CA ARG A 41 8.86 4.11 20.35
C ARG A 41 10.02 3.23 20.79
N GLU A 42 9.84 1.92 20.75
CA GLU A 42 10.88 0.94 21.09
C GLU A 42 12.05 1.02 20.10
N GLU A 43 11.75 1.02 18.81
CA GLU A 43 12.73 1.11 17.71
C GLU A 43 13.54 2.42 17.76
N LEU A 44 12.90 3.54 18.12
CA LEU A 44 13.58 4.82 18.33
C LEU A 44 14.49 4.80 19.56
N GLY A 45 14.05 4.17 20.65
CA GLY A 45 14.89 4.01 21.85
C GLY A 45 16.17 3.23 21.52
N VAL A 46 16.04 2.15 20.76
CA VAL A 46 17.16 1.37 20.23
C VAL A 46 18.04 2.24 19.33
N PHE A 47 17.46 2.96 18.37
CA PHE A 47 18.20 3.83 17.45
C PHE A 47 19.04 4.87 18.20
N PHE A 48 18.47 5.62 19.13
CA PHE A 48 19.20 6.65 19.86
C PHE A 48 20.26 6.09 20.81
N LYS A 49 20.04 4.89 21.38
CA LYS A 49 21.04 4.20 22.21
C LYS A 49 22.33 3.91 21.44
N PHE A 50 22.22 3.49 20.17
CA PHE A 50 23.37 3.12 19.35
C PHE A 50 23.98 4.27 18.54
N ASN A 51 23.19 5.31 18.22
CA ASN A 51 23.58 6.36 17.28
C ASN A 51 23.92 7.72 17.94
N LYS A 52 23.67 7.93 19.23
CA LYS A 52 24.15 9.14 19.94
C LYS A 52 25.64 9.01 20.25
N LYS A 53 26.50 9.48 19.35
CA LYS A 53 27.92 9.75 19.61
C LYS A 53 28.14 11.27 19.67
N GLN A 54 29.16 11.73 20.40
CA GLN A 54 29.45 13.17 20.56
C GLN A 54 29.71 13.90 19.23
N ASP A 55 30.16 13.19 18.19
CA ASP A 55 30.59 13.77 16.90
C ASP A 55 29.57 13.66 15.75
N THR A 56 28.37 13.11 15.98
CA THR A 56 27.38 13.01 14.90
C THR A 56 26.66 14.33 14.65
N LEU A 57 26.86 14.91 13.45
CA LEU A 57 26.15 16.09 12.98
C LEU A 57 24.63 15.86 13.07
N LEU A 58 23.89 16.81 13.66
CA LEU A 58 22.44 16.71 13.90
C LEU A 58 21.65 16.40 12.61
N LYS A 59 22.09 16.96 11.47
CA LYS A 59 21.49 16.72 10.16
C LYS A 59 21.60 15.24 9.76
N THR A 60 22.78 14.66 9.89
CA THR A 60 23.02 13.24 9.59
C THR A 60 22.21 12.34 10.52
N LEU A 61 22.14 12.67 11.81
CA LEU A 61 21.32 11.92 12.76
C LEU A 61 19.84 11.93 12.37
N TRP A 62 19.31 13.10 11.99
CA TRP A 62 17.92 13.24 11.54
C TRP A 62 17.64 12.49 10.24
N ASP A 63 18.54 12.56 9.26
CA ASP A 63 18.39 11.86 7.98
C ASP A 63 18.45 10.34 8.15
N THR A 64 19.39 9.83 8.94
CA THR A 64 19.50 8.40 9.26
C THR A 64 18.29 7.91 10.04
N MET A 65 17.80 8.67 11.02
CA MET A 65 16.59 8.31 11.77
C MET A 65 15.38 8.19 10.86
N LYS A 66 15.17 9.16 9.96
CA LYS A 66 14.08 9.10 8.99
C LYS A 66 14.20 7.90 8.04
N ALA A 67 15.41 7.55 7.61
CA ALA A 67 15.63 6.37 6.76
C ALA A 67 15.32 5.07 7.53
N TYR A 68 15.77 4.97 8.77
CA TYR A 68 15.50 3.85 9.67
C TYR A 68 14.00 3.62 9.88
N LEU A 69 13.28 4.68 10.26
CA LEU A 69 11.83 4.62 10.49
C LEU A 69 11.05 4.22 9.23
N ARG A 70 11.47 4.67 8.05
CA ARG A 70 10.88 4.22 6.78
C ARG A 70 11.08 2.73 6.56
N GLY A 71 12.26 2.19 6.84
CA GLY A 71 12.52 0.75 6.77
C GLY A 71 11.61 -0.04 7.70
N VAL A 72 11.52 0.38 8.97
CA VAL A 72 10.65 -0.25 9.99
C VAL A 72 9.19 -0.23 9.54
N LEU A 73 8.71 0.89 9.02
CA LEU A 73 7.35 1.04 8.52
C LEU A 73 7.07 0.12 7.34
N ILE A 74 7.96 0.09 6.35
CA ILE A 74 7.78 -0.75 5.14
C ILE A 74 7.71 -2.22 5.55
N ALA A 75 8.60 -2.67 6.45
CA ALA A 75 8.58 -4.02 6.98
C ALA A 75 7.27 -4.33 7.73
N TYR A 76 6.81 -3.41 8.59
CA TYR A 76 5.56 -3.56 9.32
C TYR A 76 4.34 -3.68 8.39
N LEU A 77 4.25 -2.79 7.38
CA LEU A 77 3.19 -2.81 6.37
C LEU A 77 3.22 -4.09 5.53
N ALA A 78 4.40 -4.54 5.11
CA ALA A 78 4.57 -5.77 4.35
C ALA A 78 4.07 -6.99 5.14
N ASN A 79 4.43 -7.08 6.43
CA ASN A 79 3.95 -8.15 7.30
C ASN A 79 2.43 -8.10 7.48
N LYS A 80 1.86 -6.91 7.70
CA LYS A 80 0.41 -6.73 7.84
C LYS A 80 -0.35 -7.10 6.55
N SER A 81 0.21 -6.76 5.40
CA SER A 81 -0.33 -7.15 4.09
C SER A 81 -0.34 -8.68 3.94
N LYS A 82 0.76 -9.35 4.29
CA LYS A 82 0.87 -10.81 4.29
C LYS A 82 -0.18 -11.47 5.19
N GLU A 83 -0.38 -10.94 6.40
CA GLU A 83 -1.40 -11.44 7.32
C GLU A 83 -2.83 -11.21 6.81
N LYS A 84 -3.12 -10.05 6.20
CA LYS A 84 -4.42 -9.79 5.56
C LYS A 84 -4.67 -10.80 4.44
N TRP A 85 -3.68 -11.02 3.57
CA TRP A 85 -3.78 -11.98 2.47
C TRP A 85 -4.02 -13.41 2.97
N LYS A 86 -3.30 -13.84 4.01
CA LYS A 86 -3.49 -15.15 4.64
C LYS A 86 -4.92 -15.30 5.18
N LYS A 87 -5.45 -14.29 5.87
CA LYS A 87 -6.84 -14.28 6.37
C LYS A 87 -7.87 -14.38 5.23
N GLN A 88 -7.70 -13.58 4.17
CA GLN A 88 -8.58 -13.63 3.00
C GLN A 88 -8.54 -15.00 2.32
N ASN A 89 -7.35 -15.55 2.08
CA ASN A 89 -7.18 -16.87 1.45
C ASN A 89 -7.84 -17.98 2.27
N ASN A 90 -7.72 -17.93 3.61
CA ASN A 90 -8.39 -18.89 4.49
C ASN A 90 -9.93 -18.77 4.41
N LEU A 91 -10.48 -17.56 4.33
CA LEU A 91 -11.92 -17.35 4.14
C LEU A 91 -12.40 -17.88 2.80
N ILE A 92 -11.66 -17.64 1.72
CA ILE A 92 -11.99 -18.15 0.37
C ILE A 92 -11.97 -19.68 0.37
N LYS A 93 -10.94 -20.30 0.98
CA LYS A 93 -10.89 -21.77 1.14
C LYS A 93 -12.08 -22.30 1.93
N ARG A 94 -12.46 -21.62 3.02
CA ARG A 94 -13.62 -22.01 3.82
C ARG A 94 -14.92 -21.92 3.01
N ILE A 95 -15.12 -20.84 2.25
CA ILE A 95 -16.27 -20.66 1.35
C ILE A 95 -16.35 -21.81 0.36
N LYS A 96 -15.27 -22.12 -0.37
CA LYS A 96 -15.22 -23.24 -1.31
C LYS A 96 -15.59 -24.58 -0.66
N SER A 97 -15.09 -24.83 0.54
CA SER A 97 -15.42 -26.06 1.29
C SER A 97 -16.89 -26.12 1.73
N LEU A 98 -17.49 -24.96 2.05
CA LEU A 98 -18.90 -24.89 2.44
C LEU A 98 -19.82 -25.02 1.22
N GLU A 99 -19.43 -24.48 0.06
CA GLU A 99 -20.15 -24.66 -1.22
C GLU A 99 -20.22 -26.13 -1.63
N ASP A 100 -19.10 -26.86 -1.56
CA ASP A 100 -19.07 -28.30 -1.87
C ASP A 100 -19.97 -29.11 -0.92
N ARG A 101 -19.97 -28.78 0.37
CA ARG A 101 -20.84 -29.43 1.36
C ARG A 101 -22.30 -29.11 1.13
N LEU A 102 -22.63 -27.85 0.80
CA LEU A 102 -24.00 -27.44 0.54
C LEU A 102 -24.57 -28.09 -0.73
N THR A 103 -23.71 -28.35 -1.72
CA THR A 103 -24.07 -29.11 -2.93
C THR A 103 -24.44 -30.55 -2.59
N LYS A 104 -23.75 -31.18 -1.63
CA LYS A 104 -23.99 -32.56 -1.18
C LYS A 104 -25.11 -32.69 -0.15
N THR A 105 -25.36 -31.64 0.65
CA THR A 105 -26.35 -31.65 1.73
C THR A 105 -27.06 -30.30 1.81
N PRO A 106 -28.08 -30.08 0.97
CA PRO A 106 -28.70 -28.77 0.83
C PRO A 106 -29.55 -28.34 2.04
N GLY A 107 -29.89 -29.25 2.96
CA GLY A 107 -30.77 -29.00 4.11
C GLY A 107 -30.07 -28.52 5.39
N ASP A 108 -28.73 -28.41 5.40
CA ASP A 108 -28.00 -28.02 6.60
C ASP A 108 -27.98 -26.48 6.78
N GLU A 109 -28.82 -25.99 7.69
CA GLU A 109 -28.95 -24.57 8.01
C GLU A 109 -27.69 -24.00 8.68
N GLN A 110 -26.94 -24.81 9.43
CA GLN A 110 -25.69 -24.38 10.07
C GLN A 110 -24.61 -24.09 9.02
N ILE A 111 -24.51 -24.93 7.98
CA ILE A 111 -23.59 -24.72 6.84
C ILE A 111 -23.96 -23.46 6.06
N ARG A 112 -25.27 -23.21 5.83
CA ARG A 112 -25.75 -21.99 5.16
C ARG A 112 -25.41 -20.73 5.94
N ASN A 113 -25.63 -20.75 7.26
CA ASN A 113 -25.33 -19.62 8.15
C ASN A 113 -23.82 -19.35 8.20
N ASP A 114 -22.99 -20.39 8.30
CA ASP A 114 -21.53 -20.28 8.25
C ASP A 114 -21.05 -19.69 6.91
N PHE A 115 -21.65 -20.12 5.79
CA PHE A 115 -21.33 -19.62 4.45
C PHE A 115 -21.67 -18.13 4.32
N ALA A 116 -22.88 -17.74 4.71
CA ALA A 116 -23.32 -16.35 4.70
C ALA A 116 -22.41 -15.47 5.56
N ARG A 117 -22.01 -15.94 6.74
CA ARG A 117 -21.07 -15.25 7.63
C ARG A 117 -19.70 -15.08 6.99
N CYS A 118 -19.14 -16.13 6.36
CA CYS A 118 -17.86 -16.04 5.66
C CYS A 118 -17.91 -15.06 4.49
N LYS A 119 -18.99 -15.08 3.69
CA LYS A 119 -19.19 -14.16 2.57
C LYS A 119 -19.31 -12.71 3.03
N HIS A 120 -20.07 -12.46 4.10
CA HIS A 120 -20.18 -11.14 4.72
C HIS A 120 -18.81 -10.62 5.19
N LYS A 121 -18.00 -11.48 5.81
CA LYS A 121 -16.66 -11.11 6.29
C LYS A 121 -15.71 -10.73 5.15
N ILE A 122 -15.80 -11.38 3.99
CA ILE A 122 -15.04 -10.97 2.79
C ILE A 122 -15.52 -9.62 2.29
N ASN A 123 -16.84 -9.42 2.16
CA ASN A 123 -17.39 -8.14 1.70
C ASN A 123 -16.92 -6.96 2.56
N ILE A 124 -16.87 -7.12 3.89
CA ILE A 124 -16.33 -6.07 4.78
C ILE A 124 -14.86 -5.78 4.46
N LEU A 125 -14.02 -6.81 4.26
CA LEU A 125 -12.60 -6.63 3.95
C LEU A 125 -12.37 -5.93 2.60
N ASP A 126 -13.24 -6.18 1.63
CA ASP A 126 -13.21 -5.54 0.31
C ASP A 126 -13.68 -4.08 0.40
N GLN A 127 -14.73 -3.81 1.18
CA GLN A 127 -15.20 -2.45 1.47
C GLN A 127 -14.10 -1.61 2.16
N GLU A 128 -13.40 -2.17 3.15
CA GLU A 128 -12.26 -1.49 3.77
C GLU A 128 -11.15 -1.15 2.77
N GLU A 129 -10.93 -2.00 1.78
CA GLU A 129 -9.94 -1.77 0.73
C GLU A 129 -10.38 -0.70 -0.27
N LEU A 130 -11.67 -0.71 -0.65
CA LEU A 130 -12.27 0.33 -1.49
C LEU A 130 -12.18 1.70 -0.83
N VAL A 131 -12.50 1.79 0.48
CA VAL A 131 -12.35 3.05 1.24
C VAL A 131 -10.91 3.55 1.22
N LYS A 132 -9.91 2.67 1.38
CA LYS A 132 -8.49 3.05 1.30
C LYS A 132 -8.12 3.57 -0.08
N LYS A 133 -8.58 2.90 -1.16
CA LYS A 133 -8.36 3.35 -2.55
C LYS A 133 -9.00 4.71 -2.81
N LEU A 134 -10.23 4.93 -2.33
CA LEU A 134 -10.93 6.22 -2.45
C LEU A 134 -10.19 7.34 -1.70
N GLN A 135 -9.70 7.08 -0.49
CA GLN A 135 -8.90 8.05 0.27
C GLN A 135 -7.61 8.43 -0.48
N TYR A 136 -6.93 7.44 -1.07
CA TYR A 136 -5.73 7.66 -1.88
C TYR A 136 -6.02 8.49 -3.13
N ILE A 137 -7.11 8.19 -3.85
CA ILE A 137 -7.54 8.97 -5.02
C ILE A 137 -7.86 10.42 -4.64
N LYS A 138 -8.59 10.63 -3.54
CA LYS A 138 -8.91 11.97 -3.02
C LYS A 138 -7.66 12.76 -2.66
N GLN A 139 -6.69 12.12 -2.00
CA GLN A 139 -5.40 12.74 -1.67
C GLN A 139 -4.65 13.16 -2.94
N ASN A 140 -4.52 12.25 -3.91
CA ASN A 140 -3.86 12.55 -5.18
C ASN A 140 -4.55 13.73 -5.89
N HIS A 141 -5.88 13.71 -5.99
CA HIS A 141 -6.64 14.80 -6.62
C HIS A 141 -6.32 16.15 -5.98
N PHE A 142 -6.31 16.23 -4.64
CA PHE A 142 -5.96 17.47 -3.93
C PHE A 142 -4.52 17.91 -4.15
N GLU A 143 -3.57 16.97 -4.17
CA GLU A 143 -2.15 17.25 -4.46
C GLU A 143 -1.91 17.78 -5.89
N TYR A 144 -2.80 17.45 -6.84
CA TYR A 144 -2.75 17.96 -8.20
C TYR A 144 -3.55 19.25 -8.39
N ALA A 145 -4.67 19.43 -7.69
CA ALA A 145 -5.53 20.62 -7.79
C ALA A 145 -4.89 21.90 -7.23
N ASN A 146 -4.03 21.78 -6.20
CA ASN A 146 -3.35 22.93 -5.58
C ASN A 146 -2.02 23.30 -6.24
N LYS A 147 -1.69 22.74 -7.41
CA LYS A 147 -0.54 23.20 -8.19
C LYS A 147 -1.04 24.34 -9.09
N PRO A 148 -0.74 25.62 -8.78
CA PRO A 148 -0.98 26.69 -9.73
C PRO A 148 -0.30 26.32 -11.05
N GLY A 149 -0.97 26.66 -12.15
CA GLY A 149 -0.71 26.17 -13.51
C GLY A 149 0.76 26.05 -13.88
N ARG A 150 1.04 24.99 -14.63
CA ARG A 150 2.28 24.88 -15.40
C ARG A 150 2.06 25.49 -16.77
#